data_AF-A0AAW5K998-F1
#
_entry.id   AF-A0AAW5K998-F1
#
_cell.length_a   1.000
_cell.length_b   1.000
_cell.length_c   1.000
_cell.angle_alpha   90.00
_cell.angle_beta   90.00
_cell.angle_gamma   90.00
#
_symmetry.space_group_name_H-M   'P 1'
#
loop_
_entity.id
_entity.type
_entity.pdbx_description
1 polymer ?
#
loop_
_entity_poly.entity_id
_entity_poly.type
_entity_poly.pdbx_seq_one_letter_code
_entity_poly.pdbx_strand_id
1 'polypeptide(L)'
;MKKLLCGAIAVCLVCAALVGCGKNGESAASVIADLKEKGVPISYSIVYDDATDPNGEGPHDYKEKGNFADSRLETAYDESEPESGSVEIYKSEAAAKARADKLNSFSALDLLQYQIVKGNVLIRLNSAFTEEQVADYTAAIGGTLYHSPSASVHQNQYAYGKFFIEHAKQLKEGMTLAEATAIMGFAPHTSANTSVWFDEGSNSTVMVIVDNGAVKTVNAILDE
;
A
#
# COMPACT_ATOMS: atom_id res chain seq x y z
N MET A 1 47.74 25.89 18.36
CA MET A 1 46.35 25.48 18.64
C MET A 1 45.71 25.15 17.30
N LYS A 2 45.87 23.93 16.76
CA LYS A 2 44.90 22.82 16.79
C LYS A 2 43.43 23.27 16.65
N LYS A 3 42.85 23.04 15.47
CA LYS A 3 41.53 22.42 15.14
C LYS A 3 41.19 22.80 13.68
N LEU A 4 41.38 21.89 12.72
CA LEU A 4 40.41 20.87 12.21
C LEU A 4 39.35 21.51 11.30
N LEU A 5 39.37 21.21 9.99
CA LEU A 5 38.52 20.21 9.27
C LEU A 5 37.06 20.70 9.20
N CYS A 6 36.27 20.62 8.12
CA CYS A 6 36.16 19.75 6.95
C CYS A 6 35.19 20.47 5.99
N GLY A 7 35.35 20.43 4.67
CA GLY A 7 34.61 19.46 3.85
C GLY A 7 33.15 19.88 3.62
N ALA A 8 32.91 20.79 2.66
CA ALA A 8 31.56 21.07 2.17
C ALA A 8 31.11 19.91 1.27
N ILE A 9 30.20 19.08 1.79
CA ILE A 9 29.50 18.03 1.03
C ILE A 9 28.48 18.72 0.13
N ALA A 10 28.62 18.50 -1.17
CA ALA A 10 27.66 18.91 -2.19
C ALA A 10 26.36 18.13 -1.99
N VAL A 11 25.32 18.82 -1.53
CA VAL A 11 23.94 18.32 -1.62
C VAL A 11 23.45 18.67 -3.02
N CYS A 12 23.45 17.69 -3.92
CA CYS A 12 22.71 17.78 -5.18
C CYS A 12 21.21 17.78 -4.85
N LEU A 13 20.64 18.99 -4.69
CA LEU A 13 19.21 19.20 -4.88
C LEU A 13 18.88 18.86 -6.33
N VAL A 14 18.27 17.71 -6.57
CA VAL A 14 17.56 17.45 -7.83
C VAL A 14 16.26 18.23 -7.76
N CYS A 15 16.32 19.47 -8.27
CA CYS A 15 15.17 20.34 -8.44
C CYS A 15 14.19 19.75 -9.45
N ALA A 16 12.92 19.83 -9.07
CA ALA A 16 11.72 19.71 -9.88
C ALA A 16 11.89 20.10 -11.36
N ALA A 17 11.46 19.21 -12.23
CA ALA A 17 11.12 19.55 -13.60
C ALA A 17 9.84 18.81 -13.99
N LEU A 18 8.68 19.43 -13.81
CA LEU A 18 7.49 19.13 -14.63
C LEU A 18 6.66 20.41 -14.84
N VAL A 19 7.12 21.25 -15.77
CA VAL A 19 6.24 22.07 -16.61
C VAL A 19 6.03 21.28 -17.89
N GLY A 20 4.77 21.00 -18.22
CA GLY A 20 4.42 20.48 -19.54
C GLY A 20 3.03 19.89 -19.64
N CYS A 21 2.01 20.74 -19.78
CA CYS A 21 0.78 20.37 -20.50
C CYS A 21 1.17 20.00 -21.94
N GLY A 22 1.42 18.71 -22.18
CA GLY A 22 1.73 18.14 -23.47
C GLY A 22 1.13 16.73 -23.51
N LYS A 23 0.37 16.44 -24.55
CA LYS A 23 -0.44 15.25 -24.75
C LYS A 23 0.43 13.99 -24.98
N ASN A 24 1.19 13.59 -23.97
CA ASN A 24 1.89 12.31 -23.88
C ASN A 24 1.04 11.40 -23.00
N GLY A 25 0.85 10.14 -23.40
CA GLY A 25 -0.01 9.19 -22.68
C GLY A 25 0.39 9.03 -21.21
N GLU A 26 -0.54 8.59 -20.37
CA GLU A 26 -0.29 8.30 -18.95
C GLU A 26 0.89 7.31 -18.83
N SER A 27 1.91 7.68 -18.04
CA SER A 27 3.02 6.83 -17.61
C SER A 27 2.82 6.35 -16.17
N ALA A 28 3.46 5.25 -15.77
CA ALA A 28 3.36 4.74 -14.40
C ALA A 28 3.88 5.79 -13.40
N ALA A 29 5.01 6.44 -13.72
CA ALA A 29 5.55 7.55 -12.92
C ALA A 29 4.54 8.70 -12.76
N SER A 30 3.86 9.10 -13.85
CA SER A 30 2.90 10.22 -13.80
C SER A 30 1.65 9.91 -12.98
N VAL A 31 1.16 8.67 -13.05
CA VAL A 31 0.02 8.21 -12.25
C VAL A 31 0.38 8.19 -10.77
N ILE A 32 1.55 7.65 -10.41
CA ILE A 32 2.00 7.64 -9.01
C ILE A 32 2.20 9.06 -8.48
N ALA A 33 2.73 9.97 -9.29
CA ALA A 33 2.87 11.38 -8.91
C ALA A 33 1.50 12.04 -8.68
N ASP A 34 0.49 11.79 -9.54
CA ASP A 34 -0.87 12.31 -9.39
C ASP A 34 -1.56 11.76 -8.12
N LEU A 35 -1.35 10.48 -7.77
CA LEU A 35 -1.83 9.91 -6.51
C LEU A 35 -1.23 10.65 -5.29
N LYS A 36 0.08 10.89 -5.30
CA LYS A 36 0.78 11.65 -4.24
C LYS A 36 0.25 13.08 -4.12
N GLU A 37 0.10 13.77 -5.25
CA GLU A 37 -0.42 15.14 -5.28
C GLU A 37 -1.84 15.24 -4.69
N LYS A 38 -2.65 14.19 -4.86
CA LYS A 38 -4.00 14.09 -4.33
C LYS A 38 -4.09 13.54 -2.91
N GLY A 39 -2.95 13.42 -2.21
CA GLY A 39 -2.89 13.13 -0.79
C GLY A 39 -2.82 11.65 -0.43
N VAL A 40 -2.66 10.74 -1.40
CA VAL A 40 -2.35 9.34 -1.09
C VAL A 40 -0.94 9.28 -0.49
N PRO A 41 -0.74 8.67 0.69
CA PRO A 41 0.52 8.75 1.43
C PRO A 41 1.56 7.72 0.92
N ILE A 42 1.89 7.80 -0.37
CA ILE A 42 2.93 6.98 -1.00
C ILE A 42 4.30 7.51 -0.56
N SER A 43 5.01 6.75 0.27
CA SER A 43 6.33 7.08 0.82
C SER A 43 7.46 6.83 -0.17
N TYR A 44 7.32 5.80 -1.00
CA TYR A 44 8.33 5.41 -2.00
C TYR A 44 7.68 4.84 -3.26
N SER A 45 8.38 4.95 -4.39
CA SER A 45 7.92 4.39 -5.66
C SER A 45 9.08 4.18 -6.60
N ILE A 46 9.01 3.09 -7.37
CA ILE A 46 9.95 2.73 -8.42
C ILE A 46 9.20 2.45 -9.71
N VAL A 47 9.76 2.86 -10.85
CA VAL A 47 9.32 2.43 -12.18
C VAL A 47 10.38 1.51 -12.74
N TYR A 48 9.96 0.36 -13.23
CA TYR A 48 10.85 -0.67 -13.73
C TYR A 48 11.21 -0.44 -15.19
N ASP A 49 12.42 -0.84 -15.53
CA ASP A 49 12.84 -1.11 -16.90
C ASP A 49 12.89 -2.62 -17.17
N ASP A 50 13.15 -3.01 -18.41
CA ASP A 50 13.20 -4.41 -18.83
C ASP A 50 14.20 -5.27 -18.03
N ALA A 51 15.21 -4.65 -17.40
CA ALA A 51 16.24 -5.33 -16.62
C ALA A 51 15.89 -5.46 -15.12
N THR A 52 14.93 -4.68 -14.64
CA THR A 52 14.58 -4.56 -13.22
C THR A 52 13.14 -4.98 -12.92
N ASP A 53 12.32 -5.27 -13.93
CA ASP A 53 10.94 -5.73 -13.72
C ASP A 53 10.91 -7.07 -12.98
N PRO A 54 10.23 -7.16 -11.82
CA PRO A 54 10.15 -8.40 -11.04
C PRO A 54 9.39 -9.53 -11.77
N ASN A 55 8.65 -9.23 -12.84
CA ASN A 55 8.02 -10.23 -13.69
C ASN A 55 8.97 -10.85 -14.73
N GLY A 56 10.26 -10.52 -14.68
CA GLY A 56 11.32 -11.08 -15.52
C GLY A 56 11.53 -10.35 -16.84
N GLU A 57 12.54 -10.75 -17.61
CA GLU A 57 12.88 -10.12 -18.89
C GLU A 57 11.90 -10.51 -20.01
N GLY A 58 11.60 -9.56 -20.91
CA GLY A 58 10.94 -9.83 -22.21
C GLY A 58 9.62 -9.08 -22.43
N PRO A 59 8.83 -9.49 -23.44
CA PRO A 59 7.57 -8.81 -23.75
C PRO A 59 6.53 -8.97 -22.63
N HIS A 60 6.06 -7.84 -22.10
CA HIS A 60 4.97 -7.79 -21.12
C HIS A 60 3.63 -7.39 -21.77
N ASP A 61 2.52 -7.72 -21.09
CA ASP A 61 1.18 -7.30 -21.50
C ASP A 61 0.99 -5.77 -21.29
N TYR A 62 1.78 -5.17 -20.40
CA TYR A 62 1.86 -3.73 -20.13
C TYR A 62 3.05 -3.08 -20.85
N LYS A 63 2.96 -1.76 -21.02
CA LYS A 63 4.01 -0.89 -21.59
C LYS A 63 4.98 -0.37 -20.53
N GLU A 64 4.50 -0.19 -19.31
CA GLU A 64 5.26 0.35 -18.19
C GLU A 64 4.64 -0.18 -16.90
N LYS A 65 5.48 -0.43 -15.91
CA LYS A 65 5.08 -0.83 -14.57
C LYS A 65 5.87 -0.04 -13.53
N GLY A 66 5.19 0.36 -12.47
CA GLY A 66 5.85 0.81 -11.26
C GLY A 66 5.21 0.22 -10.03
N ASN A 67 6.00 -0.02 -8.99
CA ASN A 67 5.52 -0.39 -7.67
C ASN A 67 5.71 0.77 -6.69
N PHE A 68 4.98 0.74 -5.59
CA PHE A 68 5.05 1.78 -4.57
C PHE A 68 4.78 1.24 -3.17
N ALA A 69 5.32 1.96 -2.18
CA ALA A 69 5.06 1.76 -0.75
C ALA A 69 4.12 2.86 -0.25
N ASP A 70 3.06 2.48 0.44
CA ASP A 70 2.11 3.38 1.12
C ASP A 70 2.40 3.30 2.62
N SER A 71 2.65 4.45 3.26
CA SER A 71 3.07 4.48 4.66
C SER A 71 2.02 3.98 5.64
N ARG A 72 0.78 3.72 5.19
CA ARG A 72 -0.28 3.12 6.00
C ARG A 72 -0.12 1.59 6.12
N LEU A 73 0.55 0.95 5.17
CA LEU A 73 0.81 -0.50 5.15
C LEU A 73 2.28 -0.85 5.35
N GLU A 74 3.17 -0.04 4.78
CA GLU A 74 4.57 -0.42 4.62
C GLU A 74 5.48 0.74 4.99
N THR A 75 5.92 0.76 6.26
CA THR A 75 6.83 1.79 6.76
C THR A 75 8.31 1.46 6.49
N ALA A 76 8.63 0.18 6.34
CA ALA A 76 9.91 -0.34 5.88
C ALA A 76 9.67 -1.20 4.63
N TYR A 77 10.31 -0.85 3.52
CA TYR A 77 10.12 -1.47 2.21
C TYR A 77 11.44 -1.89 1.59
N ASP A 78 11.40 -2.92 0.74
CA ASP A 78 12.46 -3.20 -0.20
C ASP A 78 12.36 -2.19 -1.35
N GLU A 79 13.40 -1.38 -1.57
CA GLU A 79 13.42 -0.36 -2.62
C GLU A 79 13.35 -0.96 -4.04
N SER A 80 13.70 -2.25 -4.20
CA SER A 80 13.59 -2.98 -5.46
C SER A 80 12.19 -3.53 -5.71
N GLU A 81 11.43 -3.85 -4.67
CA GLU A 81 10.08 -4.42 -4.81
C GLU A 81 9.17 -4.01 -3.63
N PRO A 82 8.71 -2.74 -3.58
CA PRO A 82 7.75 -2.33 -2.57
C PRO A 82 6.39 -3.02 -2.81
N GLU A 83 5.72 -3.39 -1.73
CA GLU A 83 4.63 -4.38 -1.74
C GLU A 83 3.23 -3.78 -1.54
N SER A 84 3.14 -2.48 -1.29
CA SER A 84 1.84 -1.83 -1.03
C SER A 84 0.98 -1.77 -2.29
N GLY A 85 1.56 -1.52 -3.47
CA GLY A 85 0.79 -1.53 -4.71
C GLY A 85 1.61 -1.36 -5.96
N SER A 86 0.92 -1.43 -7.10
CA SER A 86 1.52 -1.24 -8.41
C SER A 86 0.62 -0.50 -9.38
N VAL A 87 1.24 0.14 -10.36
CA VAL A 87 0.60 0.80 -11.50
C VAL A 87 1.12 0.14 -12.77
N GLU A 88 0.22 -0.28 -13.64
CA GLU A 88 0.52 -0.91 -14.92
C GLU A 88 -0.17 -0.13 -16.05
N ILE A 89 0.59 0.28 -17.06
CA ILE A 89 0.11 1.07 -18.20
C ILE A 89 -0.09 0.17 -19.40
N TYR A 90 -1.27 0.17 -19.99
CA TYR A 90 -1.62 -0.70 -21.12
C TYR A 90 -1.76 0.05 -22.44
N LYS A 91 -1.92 -0.71 -23.53
CA LYS A 91 -2.26 -0.15 -24.85
C LYS A 91 -3.65 0.45 -24.93
N SER A 92 -4.59 -0.03 -24.12
CA SER A 92 -5.99 0.38 -24.10
C SER A 92 -6.66 -0.05 -22.81
N GLU A 93 -7.85 0.49 -22.53
CA GLU A 93 -8.69 0.05 -21.42
C GLU A 93 -9.08 -1.42 -21.50
N ALA A 94 -9.40 -1.91 -22.69
CA ALA A 94 -9.71 -3.32 -22.90
C ALA A 94 -8.52 -4.23 -22.52
N ALA A 95 -7.28 -3.78 -22.76
CA ALA A 95 -6.10 -4.53 -22.36
C ALA A 95 -5.86 -4.51 -20.84
N ALA A 96 -6.09 -3.36 -20.19
CA ALA A 96 -6.02 -3.25 -18.73
C ALA A 96 -7.05 -4.17 -18.04
N LYS A 97 -8.30 -4.19 -18.54
CA LYS A 97 -9.35 -5.08 -18.03
C LYS A 97 -9.03 -6.56 -18.29
N ALA A 98 -8.53 -6.89 -19.49
CA ALA A 98 -8.12 -8.26 -19.80
C ALA A 98 -7.01 -8.75 -18.85
N ARG A 99 -6.07 -7.88 -18.47
CA ARG A 99 -5.10 -8.22 -17.42
C ARG A 99 -5.78 -8.45 -16.08
N ALA A 100 -6.64 -7.53 -15.64
CA ALA A 100 -7.37 -7.64 -14.39
C ALA A 100 -8.13 -8.97 -14.29
N ASP A 101 -8.86 -9.35 -15.34
CA ASP A 101 -9.57 -10.63 -15.41
C ASP A 101 -8.62 -11.84 -15.35
N LYS A 102 -7.49 -11.77 -16.07
CA LYS A 102 -6.46 -12.82 -16.03
C LYS A 102 -5.90 -12.97 -14.62
N LEU A 103 -5.62 -11.86 -13.92
CA LEU A 103 -5.12 -11.85 -12.54
C LEU A 103 -6.06 -12.52 -11.54
N ASN A 104 -7.37 -12.39 -11.74
CA ASN A 104 -8.39 -13.01 -10.89
C ASN A 104 -8.44 -14.54 -10.99
N SER A 105 -7.77 -15.12 -11.99
CA SER A 105 -7.64 -16.59 -12.14
C SER A 105 -6.44 -17.18 -11.39
N PHE A 106 -5.57 -16.35 -10.81
CA PHE A 106 -4.38 -16.82 -10.08
C PHE A 106 -4.67 -17.05 -8.59
N SER A 107 -3.73 -17.74 -7.93
CA SER A 107 -3.89 -18.25 -6.57
C SER A 107 -3.98 -17.17 -5.49
N ALA A 108 -4.40 -17.57 -4.29
CA ALA A 108 -4.39 -16.78 -3.06
C ALA A 108 -3.00 -16.19 -2.67
N LEU A 109 -1.93 -16.58 -3.35
CA LEU A 109 -0.59 -15.99 -3.18
C LEU A 109 -0.42 -14.62 -3.84
N ASP A 110 -1.33 -14.21 -4.73
CA ASP A 110 -1.32 -12.84 -5.23
C ASP A 110 -1.72 -11.89 -4.10
N LEU A 111 -0.80 -11.05 -3.65
CA LEU A 111 -1.04 -10.09 -2.58
C LEU A 111 -1.81 -8.86 -3.09
N LEU A 112 -1.72 -8.53 -4.39
CA LEU A 112 -2.26 -7.29 -4.96
C LEU A 112 -3.62 -7.51 -5.66
N GLN A 113 -4.66 -7.82 -4.88
CA GLN A 113 -5.97 -8.23 -5.42
C GLN A 113 -7.02 -7.12 -5.49
N TYR A 114 -6.85 -5.99 -4.80
CA TYR A 114 -7.67 -4.83 -5.09
C TYR A 114 -7.23 -4.26 -6.45
N GLN A 115 -8.17 -4.04 -7.36
CA GLN A 115 -7.88 -3.60 -8.72
C GLN A 115 -8.73 -2.38 -9.06
N ILE A 116 -8.08 -1.29 -9.45
CA ILE A 116 -8.74 -0.06 -9.89
C ILE A 116 -8.36 0.18 -11.36
N VAL A 117 -9.37 0.40 -12.20
CA VAL A 117 -9.17 0.65 -13.63
C VAL A 117 -9.61 2.07 -13.98
N LYS A 118 -8.76 2.79 -14.71
CA LYS A 118 -9.08 4.07 -15.34
C LYS A 118 -8.45 4.12 -16.72
N GLY A 119 -9.27 4.14 -17.78
CA GLY A 119 -8.75 4.09 -19.15
C GLY A 119 -7.78 2.92 -19.31
N ASN A 120 -6.58 3.16 -19.81
CA ASN A 120 -5.55 2.15 -19.99
C ASN A 120 -4.67 1.88 -18.75
N VAL A 121 -5.04 2.39 -17.58
CA VAL A 121 -4.29 2.20 -16.32
C VAL A 121 -4.98 1.14 -15.47
N LEU A 122 -4.17 0.20 -14.97
CA LEU A 122 -4.54 -0.72 -13.90
C LEU A 122 -3.69 -0.38 -12.67
N ILE A 123 -4.34 0.01 -11.59
CA ILE A 123 -3.72 0.11 -10.27
C ILE A 123 -4.10 -1.16 -9.51
N ARG A 124 -3.11 -1.83 -8.91
CA ARG A 124 -3.32 -2.96 -8.02
C ARG A 124 -2.84 -2.61 -6.63
N LEU A 125 -3.65 -2.86 -5.62
CA LEU A 125 -3.34 -2.55 -4.23
C LEU A 125 -3.30 -3.84 -3.41
N ASN A 126 -2.43 -3.84 -2.40
CA ASN A 126 -2.30 -4.96 -1.47
C ASN A 126 -3.64 -5.27 -0.80
N SER A 127 -3.92 -6.56 -0.64
CA SER A 127 -5.15 -7.07 -0.04
C SER A 127 -5.28 -6.70 1.44
N ALA A 128 -4.20 -6.23 2.09
CA ALA A 128 -4.20 -5.69 3.44
C ALA A 128 -4.72 -4.22 3.52
N PHE A 129 -5.01 -3.53 2.41
CA PHE A 129 -5.69 -2.24 2.51
C PHE A 129 -7.14 -2.38 2.95
N THR A 130 -7.60 -1.49 3.83
CA THR A 130 -9.04 -1.34 4.14
C THR A 130 -9.81 -0.76 2.95
N GLU A 131 -11.13 -1.00 2.90
CA GLU A 131 -11.98 -0.41 1.85
C GLU A 131 -11.95 1.12 1.84
N GLU A 132 -11.81 1.78 3.00
CA GLU A 132 -11.66 3.23 3.11
C GLU A 132 -10.35 3.70 2.45
N GLN A 133 -9.24 3.01 2.73
CA GLN A 133 -7.96 3.33 2.11
C GLN A 133 -7.97 3.08 0.60
N VAL A 134 -8.66 2.04 0.12
CA VAL A 134 -8.86 1.79 -1.32
C VAL A 134 -9.72 2.90 -1.95
N ALA A 135 -10.73 3.40 -1.25
CA ALA A 135 -11.58 4.49 -1.71
C ALA A 135 -10.76 5.76 -1.99
N ASP A 136 -9.75 6.07 -1.17
CA ASP A 136 -8.84 7.20 -1.42
C ASP A 136 -8.17 7.11 -2.79
N TYR A 137 -7.72 5.91 -3.20
CA TYR A 137 -7.12 5.71 -4.52
C TYR A 137 -8.14 5.91 -5.65
N THR A 138 -9.36 5.37 -5.50
CA THR A 138 -10.41 5.54 -6.53
C THR A 138 -10.79 7.01 -6.69
N ALA A 139 -10.92 7.74 -5.58
CA ALA A 139 -11.25 9.16 -5.55
C ALA A 139 -10.12 10.01 -6.13
N ALA A 140 -8.87 9.69 -5.78
CA ALA A 140 -7.70 10.38 -6.30
C ALA A 140 -7.60 10.22 -7.83
N ILE A 141 -7.63 8.99 -8.33
CA ILE A 141 -7.40 8.78 -9.76
C ILE A 141 -8.65 9.03 -10.61
N GLY A 142 -9.85 8.95 -10.02
CA GLY A 142 -11.12 8.97 -10.74
C GLY A 142 -11.39 7.67 -11.50
N GLY A 143 -10.97 6.55 -10.92
CA GLY A 143 -11.08 5.20 -11.49
C GLY A 143 -12.18 4.37 -10.86
N THR A 144 -12.49 3.24 -11.47
CA THR A 144 -13.50 2.30 -10.98
C THR A 144 -12.81 1.15 -10.24
N LEU A 145 -13.26 0.85 -9.02
CA LEU A 145 -12.91 -0.39 -8.32
C LEU A 145 -13.46 -1.58 -9.12
N TYR A 146 -12.58 -2.30 -9.78
CA TYR A 146 -12.88 -3.38 -10.73
C TYR A 146 -12.95 -4.74 -10.05
N HIS A 147 -12.11 -4.96 -9.03
CA HIS A 147 -12.07 -6.19 -8.24
C HIS A 147 -11.63 -5.91 -6.81
N SER A 148 -12.13 -6.70 -5.87
CA SER A 148 -11.73 -6.73 -4.47
C SER A 148 -11.40 -8.17 -4.08
N PRO A 149 -10.43 -8.41 -3.18
CA PRO A 149 -10.20 -9.73 -2.60
C PRO A 149 -11.48 -10.28 -1.95
N SER A 150 -11.57 -11.60 -1.83
CA SER A 150 -12.60 -12.20 -0.97
C SER A 150 -12.40 -11.78 0.48
N ALA A 151 -13.45 -11.79 1.30
CA ALA A 151 -13.35 -11.48 2.72
C ALA A 151 -12.30 -12.34 3.44
N SER A 152 -12.17 -13.61 3.05
CA SER A 152 -11.16 -14.52 3.61
C SER A 152 -9.73 -14.16 3.19
N VAL A 153 -9.50 -13.77 1.93
CA VAL A 153 -8.18 -13.31 1.48
C VAL A 153 -7.83 -11.99 2.15
N HIS A 154 -8.77 -11.05 2.20
CA HIS A 154 -8.59 -9.79 2.88
C HIS A 154 -8.19 -10.02 4.34
N GLN A 155 -8.98 -10.79 5.09
CA GLN A 155 -8.66 -11.11 6.49
C GLN A 155 -7.29 -11.79 6.63
N ASN A 156 -6.96 -12.76 5.78
CA ASN A 156 -5.67 -13.44 5.85
C ASN A 156 -4.51 -12.49 5.56
N GLN A 157 -4.58 -11.66 4.52
CA GLN A 157 -3.46 -10.75 4.23
C GLN A 157 -3.35 -9.61 5.23
N TYR A 158 -4.48 -9.19 5.79
CA TYR A 158 -4.52 -8.18 6.83
C TYR A 158 -3.97 -8.70 8.17
N ALA A 159 -4.37 -9.91 8.56
CA ALA A 159 -4.05 -10.47 9.86
C ALA A 159 -2.67 -11.12 9.94
N TYR A 160 -1.99 -11.35 8.81
CA TYR A 160 -0.77 -12.16 8.81
C TYR A 160 0.52 -11.36 8.58
N GLY A 161 1.48 -11.54 9.50
CA GLY A 161 2.87 -11.16 9.34
C GLY A 161 3.13 -9.65 9.41
N LYS A 162 3.93 -9.15 8.45
CA LYS A 162 4.45 -7.77 8.44
C LYS A 162 3.33 -6.73 8.52
N PHE A 163 2.22 -6.91 7.80
CA PHE A 163 1.14 -5.92 7.80
C PHE A 163 0.43 -5.83 9.14
N PHE A 164 0.13 -6.96 9.79
CA PHE A 164 -0.44 -6.96 11.16
C PHE A 164 0.41 -6.12 12.12
N ILE A 165 1.74 -6.31 12.06
CA ILE A 165 2.70 -5.58 12.89
C ILE A 165 2.69 -4.08 12.58
N GLU A 166 2.68 -3.71 11.30
CA GLU A 166 2.66 -2.30 10.89
C GLU A 166 1.35 -1.59 11.26
N HIS A 167 0.22 -2.29 11.20
CA HIS A 167 -1.06 -1.79 11.69
C HIS A 167 -1.07 -1.65 13.22
N ALA A 168 -0.57 -2.65 13.93
CA ALA A 168 -0.47 -2.64 15.38
C ALA A 168 0.33 -1.44 15.91
N LYS A 169 1.43 -1.09 15.24
CA LYS A 169 2.29 0.07 15.59
C LYS A 169 1.58 1.41 15.48
N GLN A 170 0.48 1.50 14.74
CA GLN A 170 -0.27 2.74 14.54
C GLN A 170 -1.28 3.01 15.67
N LEU A 171 -1.62 2.01 16.47
CA LEU A 171 -2.57 2.14 17.58
C LEU A 171 -2.04 3.02 18.71
N LYS A 172 -2.91 3.87 19.27
CA LYS A 172 -2.57 4.82 20.32
C LYS A 172 -3.70 4.95 21.34
N GLU A 173 -3.33 5.28 22.57
CA GLU A 173 -4.30 5.70 23.60
C GLU A 173 -5.10 6.91 23.12
N GLY A 174 -6.37 6.98 23.51
CA GLY A 174 -7.31 8.02 23.14
C GLY A 174 -8.16 7.72 21.90
N MET A 175 -7.74 6.76 21.05
CA MET A 175 -8.56 6.29 19.93
C MET A 175 -9.86 5.64 20.42
N THR A 176 -10.93 5.74 19.63
CA THR A 176 -12.12 4.91 19.79
C THR A 176 -11.82 3.48 19.36
N LEU A 177 -12.63 2.52 19.82
CA LEU A 177 -12.53 1.13 19.32
C LEU A 177 -12.77 1.05 17.82
N ALA A 178 -13.62 1.94 17.26
CA ALA A 178 -13.88 2.00 15.83
C ALA A 178 -12.64 2.43 15.04
N GLU A 179 -11.93 3.48 15.48
CA GLU A 179 -10.67 3.91 14.86
C GLU A 179 -9.59 2.83 14.97
N ALA A 180 -9.45 2.20 16.13
CA ALA A 180 -8.52 1.08 16.31
C ALA A 180 -8.88 -0.11 15.41
N THR A 181 -10.17 -0.43 15.25
CA THR A 181 -10.65 -1.49 14.36
C THR A 181 -10.43 -1.14 12.90
N ALA A 182 -10.54 0.14 12.51
CA ALA A 182 -10.21 0.58 11.16
C ALA A 182 -8.70 0.47 10.90
N ILE A 183 -7.86 0.84 11.87
CA ILE A 183 -6.40 0.68 11.77
C ILE A 183 -5.99 -0.79 11.70
N MET A 184 -6.67 -1.68 12.43
CA MET A 184 -6.43 -3.12 12.42
C MET A 184 -7.25 -3.87 11.37
N GLY A 185 -8.10 -3.19 10.57
CA GLY A 185 -8.86 -3.69 9.42
C GLY A 185 -9.83 -4.85 9.60
N PHE A 186 -9.83 -5.51 10.75
CA PHE A 186 -10.80 -6.55 11.09
C PHE A 186 -11.27 -6.40 12.52
N ALA A 187 -12.44 -6.94 12.81
CA ALA A 187 -13.03 -6.84 14.14
C ALA A 187 -12.21 -7.65 15.17
N PRO A 188 -11.93 -7.07 16.35
CA PRO A 188 -11.27 -7.82 17.43
C PRO A 188 -12.22 -8.82 18.09
N HIS A 189 -11.64 -9.82 18.74
CA HIS A 189 -12.34 -10.56 19.77
C HIS A 189 -12.54 -9.69 21.00
N THR A 190 -13.79 -9.41 21.36
CA THR A 190 -14.12 -8.49 22.46
C THR A 190 -14.77 -9.21 23.63
N SER A 191 -14.27 -8.95 24.84
CA SER A 191 -14.83 -9.42 26.11
C SER A 191 -14.74 -8.31 27.17
N ALA A 192 -15.88 -7.93 27.73
CA ALA A 192 -16.00 -6.78 28.62
C ALA A 192 -15.41 -5.50 28.00
N ASN A 193 -14.39 -4.91 28.62
CA ASN A 193 -13.70 -3.71 28.16
C ASN A 193 -12.40 -4.02 27.39
N THR A 194 -12.16 -5.28 27.05
CA THR A 194 -10.93 -5.73 26.40
C THR A 194 -11.22 -6.21 24.99
N SER A 195 -10.44 -5.74 24.02
CA SER A 195 -10.51 -6.15 22.61
C SER A 195 -9.14 -6.65 22.17
N VAL A 196 -9.11 -7.80 21.51
CA VAL A 196 -7.86 -8.49 21.15
C VAL A 196 -7.86 -8.86 19.66
N TRP A 197 -6.76 -8.57 18.99
CA TRP A 197 -6.41 -9.07 17.66
C TRP A 197 -5.26 -10.07 17.76
N PHE A 198 -5.33 -11.12 16.97
CA PHE A 198 -4.29 -12.13 16.85
C PHE A 198 -3.85 -12.20 15.41
N ASP A 199 -2.55 -12.29 15.19
CA ASP A 199 -1.99 -12.77 13.95
C ASP A 199 -2.01 -14.30 13.99
N GLU A 200 -2.81 -14.93 13.14
CA GLU A 200 -2.93 -16.39 13.09
C GLU A 200 -1.67 -17.08 12.50
N GLY A 201 -0.75 -16.31 11.90
CA GLY A 201 0.50 -16.77 11.32
C GLY A 201 1.75 -16.55 12.19
N SER A 202 1.62 -15.85 13.31
CA SER A 202 2.73 -15.60 14.25
C SER A 202 2.26 -15.64 15.71
N ASN A 203 3.12 -15.27 16.68
CA ASN A 203 2.66 -15.05 18.06
C ASN A 203 2.26 -13.59 18.29
N SER A 204 2.18 -12.77 17.23
CA SER A 204 1.84 -11.37 17.35
C SER A 204 0.39 -11.22 17.86
N THR A 205 0.24 -10.44 18.92
CA THR A 205 -1.04 -10.19 19.58
C THR A 205 -1.12 -8.72 19.96
N VAL A 206 -2.29 -8.12 19.71
CA VAL A 206 -2.59 -6.75 20.13
C VAL A 206 -3.80 -6.80 21.04
N MET A 207 -3.66 -6.27 22.24
CA MET A 207 -4.74 -6.09 23.20
C MET A 207 -4.94 -4.60 23.47
N VAL A 208 -6.18 -4.14 23.38
CA VAL A 208 -6.58 -2.81 23.84
C VAL A 208 -7.61 -2.91 24.96
N ILE A 209 -7.49 -2.00 25.93
CA ILE A 209 -8.49 -1.82 26.99
C ILE A 209 -9.24 -0.52 26.69
N VAL A 210 -10.56 -0.61 26.54
CA VAL A 210 -11.45 0.51 26.22
C VAL A 210 -12.22 0.92 27.46
N ASP A 211 -12.02 2.15 27.93
CA ASP A 211 -12.80 2.71 29.03
C ASP A 211 -13.44 4.02 28.60
N ASN A 212 -14.72 4.19 28.96
CA ASN A 212 -15.53 5.35 28.57
C ASN A 212 -15.47 5.65 27.06
N GLY A 213 -15.47 4.60 26.23
CA GLY A 213 -15.49 4.69 24.77
C GLY A 213 -14.13 4.96 24.11
N ALA A 214 -13.04 5.07 24.88
CA ALA A 214 -11.70 5.33 24.37
C ALA A 214 -10.69 4.27 24.83
N VAL A 215 -9.75 3.93 23.97
CA VAL A 215 -8.58 3.09 24.26
C VAL A 215 -7.75 3.77 25.34
N LYS A 216 -7.58 3.11 26.49
CA LYS A 216 -6.73 3.55 27.61
C LYS A 216 -5.38 2.89 27.63
N THR A 217 -5.26 1.73 26.98
CA THR A 217 -4.03 0.95 27.00
C THR A 217 -3.94 0.21 25.68
N VAL A 218 -2.75 0.22 25.09
CA VAL A 218 -2.38 -0.62 23.95
C VAL A 218 -1.23 -1.51 24.43
N ASN A 219 -1.47 -2.81 24.48
CA ASN A 219 -0.45 -3.81 24.78
C ASN A 219 -0.25 -4.67 23.53
N ALA A 220 0.93 -4.59 22.91
CA ALA A 220 1.27 -5.36 21.73
C ALA A 220 2.48 -6.26 22.02
N ILE A 221 2.37 -7.53 21.63
CA ILE A 221 3.46 -8.48 21.50
C ILE A 221 3.61 -8.68 20.00
N LEU A 222 4.75 -8.30 19.40
CA LEU A 222 4.96 -8.34 17.96
C LEU A 222 6.24 -9.14 17.69
N ASP A 223 6.13 -10.17 16.85
CA ASP A 223 7.29 -10.96 16.40
C ASP A 223 7.96 -10.21 15.23
N GLU A 224 9.10 -9.55 15.49
CA GLU A 224 9.88 -8.82 14.46
C GLU A 224 10.73 -9.72 13.56
#